data_AF-A0A1I5C3P4-F1
#
_entry.id   AF-A0A1I5C3P4-F1
#
_cell.length_a   1.000
_cell.length_b   1.000
_cell.length_c   1.000
_cell.angle_alpha   90.00
_cell.angle_beta   90.00
_cell.angle_gamma   90.00
#
_symmetry.space_group_name_H-M   'P 1'
#
loop_
_entity.id
_entity.type
_entity.pdbx_description
1 polymer ?
#
loop_
_entity_poly.entity_id
_entity_poly.type
_entity_poly.pdbx_seq_one_letter_code
_entity_poly.pdbx_strand_id
1 'polypeptide(L)' 'MSLNLDSETIMIRCPHCSAMYEELISRLKYEPKLSCPSCEKYVGVNLLELYTALDSAEKSCEALFQKLAGAAGGRSLPE' A
#
# COMPACT_ATOMS: atom_id res chain seq x y z
N MET A 1 9.77 -5.93 11.44
CA MET A 1 9.06 -4.74 11.95
C MET A 1 7.65 -4.77 11.38
N SER A 2 6.59 -4.62 12.18
CA SER A 2 5.22 -4.56 11.64
C SER A 2 4.96 -3.15 11.10
N LEU A 3 5.01 -2.97 9.78
CA LEU A 3 4.74 -1.70 9.13
C LEU A 3 3.22 -1.52 9.04
N ASN A 4 2.65 -0.68 9.89
CA ASN A 4 1.23 -0.38 9.83
C ASN A 4 0.94 0.63 8.71
N LEU A 5 0.40 0.16 7.59
CA LEU A 5 0.02 0.97 6.43
C LEU A 5 -1.39 1.58 6.53
N ASP A 6 -2.11 1.41 7.65
CA ASP A 6 -3.51 1.83 7.78
C ASP A 6 -3.75 3.34 7.58
N SER A 7 -2.74 4.16 7.89
CA SER A 7 -2.81 5.62 7.72
C SER A 7 -2.44 6.10 6.32
N GLU A 8 -1.94 5.20 5.46
CA GLU A 8 -1.53 5.53 4.10
C GLU A 8 -2.73 5.53 3.15
N THR A 9 -2.56 6.23 2.02
CA THR A 9 -3.56 6.31 0.95
C THR A 9 -3.07 5.61 -0.31
N ILE A 10 -4.00 5.02 -1.06
CA ILE A 10 -3.74 4.46 -2.39
C ILE A 10 -4.60 5.17 -3.44
N MET A 11 -4.10 5.19 -4.66
CA MET A 11 -4.84 5.70 -5.81
C MET A 11 -5.75 4.62 -6.38
N ILE A 12 -7.05 4.90 -6.42
CA ILE A 12 -8.06 4.01 -7.01
C ILE A 12 -8.53 4.60 -8.33
N ARG A 13 -8.48 3.77 -9.37
CA ARG A 13 -9.03 4.11 -10.67
C ARG A 13 -10.47 3.62 -10.77
N CYS A 14 -11.39 4.53 -11.06
CA CYS A 14 -12.77 4.17 -11.31
C CYS A 14 -12.87 3.40 -12.66
N PRO A 15 -13.43 2.18 -12.68
CA PRO A 15 -13.62 1.43 -13.92
C PRO A 15 -14.69 2.04 -14.84
N HIS A 16 -15.57 2.89 -14.30
CA HIS A 16 -16.69 3.47 -15.06
C HIS A 16 -16.34 4.76 -15.79
N CYS A 17 -15.60 5.67 -15.15
CA CYS A 17 -15.26 6.98 -15.71
C CYS A 17 -13.75 7.22 -15.86
N SER A 18 -12.91 6.25 -15.48
CA SER A 18 -11.44 6.37 -15.47
C SER A 18 -10.85 7.47 -14.57
N ALA A 19 -11.67 8.20 -13.81
CA ALA A 19 -11.18 9.13 -12.81
C ALA A 19 -10.35 8.37 -11.76
N MET A 20 -9.27 9.01 -11.29
CA MET A 20 -8.46 8.52 -10.19
C MET A 20 -8.74 9.35 -8.94
N TYR A 21 -8.80 8.68 -7.79
CA TYR A 21 -9.02 9.33 -6.51
C TYR A 21 -8.26 8.59 -5.40
N GLU A 22 -7.89 9.32 -4.37
CA GLU A 22 -7.19 8.77 -3.21
C GLU A 22 -8.18 8.12 -2.25
N GLU A 23 -7.80 6.98 -1.69
CA GLU A 23 -8.55 6.30 -0.63
C GLU A 23 -7.62 5.77 0.46
N LEU A 24 -8.11 5.83 1.69
CA LEU A 24 -7.35 5.47 2.87
C LEU A 24 -7.39 3.96 3.12
N ILE A 25 -6.23 3.33 3.34
CA ILE A 25 -6.12 1.87 3.44
C ILE A 25 -6.96 1.31 4.58
N SER A 26 -7.00 1.96 5.76
CA SER A 26 -7.88 1.52 6.84
C SER A 26 -9.36 1.54 6.45
N ARG A 27 -9.82 2.56 5.73
CA ARG A 27 -11.21 2.62 5.24
C ARG A 27 -11.50 1.42 4.33
N LEU A 28 -10.61 1.09 3.41
CA LEU A 28 -10.79 -0.03 2.48
C LEU A 28 -10.90 -1.39 3.17
N LYS A 29 -10.17 -1.57 4.29
CA LYS A 29 -10.23 -2.81 5.09
C LYS A 29 -11.60 -3.00 5.75
N TYR A 30 -12.26 -1.92 6.17
CA TYR A 30 -13.58 -1.97 6.81
C TYR A 30 -14.74 -1.90 5.81
N GLU A 31 -14.63 -1.05 4.79
CA GLU A 31 -15.68 -0.80 3.80
C GLU A 31 -15.10 -0.83 2.37
N PRO A 32 -15.08 -2.01 1.72
CA PRO A 32 -14.52 -2.18 0.37
C PRO A 32 -15.46 -1.69 -0.75
N LYS A 33 -16.66 -1.23 -0.41
CA LYS A 33 -17.63 -0.67 -1.36
C LYS A 33 -17.45 0.84 -1.41
N LEU A 34 -16.81 1.31 -2.48
CA LEU A 34 -16.56 2.73 -2.69
C LEU A 34 -17.61 3.30 -3.63
N SER A 35 -17.91 4.59 -3.46
CA SER A 35 -18.59 5.38 -4.49
C SER A 35 -17.55 6.27 -5.17
N CYS A 36 -17.51 6.27 -6.50
CA CYS A 36 -16.60 7.14 -7.23
C CYS A 36 -17.03 8.61 -7.06
N PRO A 37 -16.13 9.52 -6.63
CA PRO A 37 -16.49 10.92 -6.42
C PRO A 37 -16.84 11.66 -7.73
N SER A 38 -16.47 11.13 -8.90
CA SER A 38 -16.71 11.79 -10.19
C SER A 38 -17.96 11.31 -10.92
N CYS A 39 -18.33 10.04 -10.79
CA CYS A 39 -19.50 9.48 -11.51
C CYS A 39 -20.53 8.83 -10.60
N GLU A 40 -20.32 8.86 -9.28
CA GLU A 40 -21.22 8.37 -8.23
C GLU A 40 -21.58 6.88 -8.33
N LYS A 41 -20.92 6.16 -9.24
CA LYS A 41 -21.08 4.71 -9.40
C LYS A 41 -20.24 3.97 -8.37
N TYR A 42 -20.79 2.84 -7.92
CA TYR A 42 -20.10 1.95 -7.01
C TYR A 42 -18.89 1.28 -7.67
N VAL A 43 -17.80 1.23 -6.91
CA VAL A 43 -16.54 0.57 -7.24
C VAL A 43 -16.24 -0.42 -6.12
N GLY A 44 -16.21 -1.71 -6.46
CA GLY A 44 -15.80 -2.74 -5.51
C GLY A 44 -14.28 -2.87 -5.50
N VAL A 45 -13.70 -2.93 -4.31
CA VAL A 45 -12.29 -3.28 -4.10
C VAL A 45 -12.19 -4.76 -3.74
N ASN A 46 -11.30 -5.50 -4.41
CA ASN A 46 -11.02 -6.89 -4.05
C ASN A 46 -10.14 -6.93 -2.79
N LEU A 47 -10.75 -7.28 -1.65
CA LEU A 47 -10.04 -7.35 -0.37
C LEU A 47 -8.87 -8.33 -0.40
N LEU A 48 -8.96 -9.46 -1.11
CA LEU A 48 -7.88 -10.43 -1.20
C LEU A 48 -6.66 -9.84 -1.91
N GLU A 49 -6.87 -9.12 -3.01
CA GLU A 49 -5.81 -8.43 -3.73
C GLU A 49 -5.21 -7.31 -2.89
N LEU A 50 -6.04 -6.55 -2.16
CA LEU A 50 -5.57 -5.52 -1.23
C LEU A 50 -4.63 -6.12 -0.18
N TYR A 51 -5.05 -7.17 0.54
CA TYR A 51 -4.21 -7.79 1.56
C TYR A 51 -2.93 -8.39 0.98
N THR A 52 -2.99 -8.99 -0.21
CA THR A 52 -1.82 -9.54 -0.90
C THR A 52 -0.82 -8.43 -1.26
N ALA A 53 -1.31 -7.28 -1.74
CA ALA A 53 -0.47 -6.13 -2.06
C ALA A 53 0.18 -5.53 -0.80
N LEU A 54 -0.58 -5.41 0.30
CA LEU A 54 -0.06 -4.92 1.58
C LEU A 54 1.03 -5.83 2.14
N ASP A 55 0.80 -7.14 2.20
CA ASP A 55 1.80 -8.12 2.66
C ASP A 55 3.08 -8.10 1.80
N SER A 56 2.94 -7.96 0.48
CA SER A 56 4.08 -7.82 -0.43
C SER A 56 4.87 -6.54 -0.17
N ALA A 57 4.18 -5.42 0.07
CA ALA A 57 4.81 -4.14 0.40
C ALA A 57 5.56 -4.21 1.74
N GLU A 58 4.94 -4.78 2.78
CA GLU A 58 5.56 -4.97 4.09
C GLU A 58 6.84 -5.82 3.99
N LYS A 59 6.79 -6.95 3.27
CA LYS A 59 7.96 -7.82 3.02
C LYS A 59 9.06 -7.10 2.26
N SER A 60 8.70 -6.31 1.25
CA SER A 60 9.66 -5.54 0.46
C SER A 60 10.36 -4.47 1.30
N CYS A 61 9.61 -3.76 2.13
CA CYS A 61 10.16 -2.77 3.05
C CYS A 61 11.07 -3.42 4.11
N GLU A 62 10.67 -4.54 4.71
CA GLU A 62 11.50 -5.29 5.66
C GLU A 62 12.83 -5.73 5.01
N ALA A 63 12.77 -6.27 3.79
CA ALA A 63 13.97 -6.66 3.05
C ALA A 63 14.90 -5.46 2.74
N LEU A 64 14.32 -4.29 2.42
CA LEU A 64 15.08 -3.06 2.23
C LEU A 64 15.71 -2.57 3.53
N PHE A 65 14.96 -2.59 4.65
CA PHE A 65 15.48 -2.25 5.97
C PHE A 65 16.66 -3.13 6.37
N GLN A 66 16.56 -4.44 6.17
CA GLN A 66 17.66 -5.38 6.47
C GLN A 66 18.91 -5.08 5.64
N LYS A 67 18.75 -4.75 4.35
CA LYS A 67 19.89 -4.36 3.49
C LYS A 67 20.54 -3.06 3.95
N LEU A 68 19.74 -2.06 4.32
CA LEU A 68 20.24 -0.77 4.79
C LEU A 68 20.90 -0.89 6.18
N ALA A 69 20.30 -1.64 7.10
CA ALA A 69 20.84 -1.90 8.43
C ALA A 69 22.13 -2.74 8.35
N GLY A 70 22.19 -3.74 7.47
CA GLY A 70 23.40 -4.53 7.21
C GLY A 70 24.52 -3.73 6.56
N ALA A 71 24.20 -2.76 5.69
CA ALA A 71 25.19 -1.88 5.06
C ALA A 71 25.85 -0.89 6.05
N ALA A 72 25.17 -0.56 7.16
CA ALA A 72 25.73 0.30 8.20
C ALA A 72 26.80 -0.40 9.07
N GLY A 73 26.88 -1.74 9.06
CA GLY A 73 27.83 -2.52 9.86
C GLY A 73 29.10 -2.98 9.14
N GLY A 74 29.28 -2.64 7.85
CA GLY A 74 30.24 -3.33 6.98
C GLY A 74 31.29 -2.45 6.28
N ARG A 75 31.61 -1.25 6.78
CA ARG A 75 32.75 -0.47 6.27
C ARG A 75 33.93 -0.52 7.24
N SER A 76 34.61 -1.65 7.28
CA SER A 76 36.04 -1.66 7.63
C SER A 76 36.80 -1.01 6.47
N LEU A 77 37.40 0.16 6.71
CA LEU A 77 38.34 0.80 5.78
C LEU A 77 39.55 -0.14 5.56
N PRO A 78 40.04 -0.32 4.31
CA PRO A 78 41.37 -0.87 4.10
C PRO A 78 42.43 0.14 4.54
N GLU A 79 43.49 -0.37 5.19
CA GLU A 79 44.73 0.32 5.57
C GLU A 79 45.45 1.03 4.41
#